data_AF-A0A2N5KKN3-F1
#
_entry.id   AF-A0A2N5KKN3-F1
#
_cell.length_a   1.000
_cell.length_b   1.000
_cell.length_c   1.000
_cell.angle_alpha   90.00
_cell.angle_beta   90.00
_cell.angle_gamma   90.00
#
_symmetry.space_group_name_H-M   'P 1'
#
loop_
_entity.id
_entity.type
_entity.pdbx_description
1 polymer ?
#
loop_
_entity_poly.entity_id
_entity_poly.type
_entity_poly.pdbx_seq_one_letter_code
_entity_poly.pdbx_strand_id
1 'polypeptide(L)'
;MTDKPQAEQNTESAIKVRQVTDVHSNWSSQGPLENGKFSYQLILDNGAEEALIMPTADDAKVLRDFFQDADSVFWDTEREVLIFGKIQ
;
A
#
# COMPACT_ATOMS: atom_id res chain seq x y z
N MET A 1 3.64 -23.06 -16.84
CA MET A 1 4.09 -21.99 -15.94
C MET A 1 5.60 -22.02 -15.95
N THR A 2 6.23 -21.02 -16.55
CA THR A 2 7.70 -20.95 -16.65
C THR A 2 8.21 -20.35 -15.34
N ASP A 3 8.86 -21.17 -14.51
CA ASP A 3 9.57 -20.67 -13.34
C ASP A 3 10.66 -19.69 -13.79
N LYS A 4 10.63 -18.47 -13.25
CA LYS A 4 11.69 -17.47 -13.47
C LYS A 4 13.00 -17.99 -12.85
N PRO A 5 14.16 -17.71 -13.45
CA PRO A 5 15.46 -18.04 -12.86
C PRO A 5 15.59 -17.48 -11.43
N GLN A 6 16.09 -18.30 -10.50
CA GLN A 6 16.25 -17.95 -9.07
C GLN A 6 16.98 -16.61 -8.83
N ALA A 7 17.92 -16.24 -9.71
CA ALA A 7 18.65 -14.98 -9.62
C ALA A 7 17.76 -13.74 -9.83
N GLU A 8 16.77 -13.84 -10.71
CA GLU A 8 15.79 -12.77 -10.96
C GLU A 8 14.83 -12.64 -9.76
N GLN A 9 14.36 -13.77 -9.22
CA GLN A 9 13.53 -13.79 -8.01
C GLN A 9 14.25 -13.17 -6.79
N ASN A 10 15.55 -13.47 -6.64
CA ASN A 10 16.37 -12.91 -5.56
C ASN A 10 16.57 -11.40 -5.71
N THR A 11 16.68 -10.90 -6.95
CA THR A 11 16.86 -9.47 -7.24
C THR A 11 15.54 -8.71 -7.04
N GLU A 12 14.41 -9.27 -7.49
CA GLU A 12 13.07 -8.70 -7.24
C GLU A 12 12.76 -8.61 -5.73
N SER A 13 13.17 -9.60 -4.93
CA SER A 13 13.00 -9.63 -3.46
C SER A 13 13.93 -8.66 -2.70
N ALA A 14 14.98 -8.15 -3.36
CA ALA A 14 15.93 -7.22 -2.77
C ALA A 14 15.43 -5.76 -2.82
N ILE A 15 14.48 -5.45 -3.69
CA ILE A 15 13.88 -4.12 -3.82
C ILE A 15 12.96 -3.89 -2.61
N LYS A 16 13.40 -3.04 -1.68
CA LYS A 16 12.65 -2.76 -0.44
C LYS A 16 11.63 -1.63 -0.58
N VAL A 17 11.75 -0.83 -1.62
CA VAL A 17 10.82 0.27 -1.93
C VAL A 17 10.09 -0.09 -3.20
N ARG A 18 8.79 -0.33 -3.09
CA ARG A 18 7.94 -0.77 -4.20
C ARG A 18 6.98 0.33 -4.61
N GLN A 19 6.60 0.36 -5.89
CA GLN A 19 5.61 1.33 -6.35
C GLN A 19 4.21 0.87 -5.93
N VAL A 20 3.44 1.77 -5.33
CA VAL A 20 2.01 1.57 -5.12
C VAL A 20 1.30 1.91 -6.43
N THR A 21 0.76 0.88 -7.08
CA THR A 21 0.10 0.98 -8.39
C THR A 21 -1.41 1.15 -8.30
N ASP A 22 -2.01 0.67 -7.20
CA ASP A 22 -3.43 0.88 -6.89
C ASP A 22 -3.63 0.86 -5.37
N VAL A 23 -4.71 1.47 -4.89
CA VAL A 23 -5.06 1.56 -3.46
C VAL A 23 -6.53 1.25 -3.28
N HIS A 24 -6.84 0.17 -2.56
CA HIS A 24 -8.23 -0.20 -2.26
C HIS A 24 -8.60 0.21 -0.84
N SER A 25 -9.67 0.99 -0.73
CA SER A 25 -10.22 1.43 0.55
C SER A 25 -11.15 0.37 1.12
N ASN A 26 -10.92 -0.02 2.37
CA ASN A 26 -11.69 -1.06 3.04
C ASN A 26 -12.26 -0.53 4.36
N TRP A 27 -13.44 -1.02 4.74
CA TRP A 27 -14.05 -0.81 6.05
C TRP A 27 -14.51 -2.16 6.60
N SER A 28 -14.25 -2.40 7.89
CA SER A 28 -14.63 -3.63 8.56
C SER A 28 -15.39 -3.35 9.86
N SER A 29 -16.54 -4.04 10.04
CA SER A 29 -17.27 -4.03 11.30
C SER A 29 -16.43 -4.70 12.40
N GLN A 30 -16.44 -4.11 13.60
CA GLN A 30 -15.74 -4.66 14.77
C GLN A 30 -16.70 -5.29 15.79
N GLY A 31 -17.98 -5.42 15.42
CA GLY A 31 -19.03 -5.94 16.29
C GLY A 31 -20.18 -4.96 16.49
N PRO A 32 -21.25 -5.39 17.18
CA PRO A 32 -22.42 -4.55 17.44
C PRO A 32 -22.05 -3.33 18.29
N LEU A 33 -22.48 -2.14 17.86
CA LEU A 33 -22.28 -0.86 18.55
C LEU A 33 -20.81 -0.41 18.70
N GLU A 34 -19.88 -1.06 18.00
CA GLU A 34 -18.47 -0.67 17.95
C GLU A 34 -18.17 0.16 16.70
N ASN A 35 -17.19 1.06 16.82
CA ASN A 35 -16.68 1.79 15.66
C ASN A 35 -15.99 0.80 14.71
N GLY A 36 -16.34 0.87 13.42
CA GLY A 36 -15.63 0.11 12.39
C GLY A 36 -14.21 0.62 12.17
N LYS A 37 -13.37 -0.22 11.55
CA LYS A 37 -11.99 0.14 11.21
C LYS A 37 -11.82 0.30 9.71
N PHE A 38 -11.13 1.38 9.34
CA PHE A 38 -10.66 1.59 7.97
C PHE A 38 -9.31 0.93 7.77
N SER A 39 -9.10 0.44 6.55
CA SER A 39 -7.79 0.00 6.08
C SER A 39 -7.61 0.36 4.62
N TYR A 40 -6.35 0.45 4.19
CA TYR A 40 -6.00 0.50 2.78
C TYR A 40 -5.18 -0.74 2.43
N GLN A 41 -5.58 -1.39 1.35
CA GLN A 41 -4.76 -2.39 0.69
C GLN A 41 -3.98 -1.68 -0.42
N LEU A 42 -2.66 -1.72 -0.31
CA LEU A 42 -1.72 -1.15 -1.28
C LEU A 42 -1.34 -2.26 -2.26
N ILE A 43 -1.62 -2.05 -3.54
CA ILE A 43 -1.25 -2.98 -4.61
C ILE A 43 0.12 -2.58 -5.13
N LEU A 44 1.12 -3.42 -4.88
CA LEU A 44 2.52 -3.13 -5.18
C LEU A 44 2.93 -3.72 -6.53
N ASP A 45 3.65 -2.94 -7.32
CA ASP A 45 4.25 -3.35 -8.60
C ASP A 45 3.26 -4.11 -9.53
N ASN A 46 2.05 -3.58 -9.71
CA ASN A 46 0.95 -4.16 -10.50
C ASN A 46 0.43 -5.51 -9.97
N GLY A 47 0.39 -5.67 -8.65
CA GLY A 47 -0.14 -6.87 -7.99
C GLY A 47 0.89 -7.98 -7.81
N ALA A 48 2.18 -7.65 -7.88
CA ALA A 48 3.25 -8.58 -7.53
C ALA A 48 3.27 -8.87 -6.02
N GLU A 49 2.89 -7.88 -5.22
CA GLU A 49 2.78 -7.96 -3.76
C GLU A 49 1.68 -7.02 -3.28
N GLU A 50 1.21 -7.22 -2.05
CA GLU A 50 0.22 -6.36 -1.41
C GLU A 50 0.64 -6.04 0.02
N ALA A 51 0.34 -4.83 0.48
CA ALA A 51 0.51 -4.44 1.87
C ALA A 51 -0.81 -3.92 2.44
N LEU A 52 -1.05 -4.14 3.73
CA LEU A 52 -2.23 -3.63 4.43
C LEU A 52 -1.78 -2.59 5.46
N ILE A 53 -2.36 -1.40 5.38
CA ILE A 53 -2.22 -0.37 6.42
C ILE A 53 -3.57 -0.10 7.08
N MET A 54 -3.55 0.13 8.39
CA MET A 54 -4.74 0.39 9.20
C MET A 54 -4.63 1.75 9.90
N PRO A 55 -4.78 2.86 9.15
CA PRO A 55 -4.75 4.19 9.73
C PRO A 55 -5.93 4.43 10.67
N THR A 56 -5.84 5.49 11.47
CA THR A 56 -7.04 6.03 12.13
C THR A 56 -8.03 6.59 11.09
N ALA A 57 -9.27 6.86 11.47
CA ALA A 57 -10.25 7.44 10.54
C ALA A 57 -9.84 8.83 10.03
N ASP A 58 -9.20 9.64 10.89
CA ASP A 58 -8.72 10.97 10.55
C ASP A 58 -7.52 10.89 9.59
N ASP A 59 -6.56 10.01 9.90
CA ASP A 59 -5.40 9.78 9.02
C ASP A 59 -5.85 9.18 7.68
N ALA A 60 -6.86 8.31 7.66
CA ALA A 60 -7.37 7.72 6.43
C ALA A 60 -7.88 8.80 5.47
N LYS A 61 -8.57 9.83 5.99
CA LYS A 61 -9.03 10.95 5.18
C LYS A 61 -7.85 11.73 4.57
N VAL A 62 -6.82 12.02 5.36
CA VAL A 62 -5.62 12.72 4.89
C VAL A 62 -4.88 11.89 3.84
N LEU A 63 -4.73 10.58 4.07
CA LEU A 63 -4.10 9.67 3.13
C LEU A 63 -4.88 9.58 1.81
N ARG A 64 -6.22 9.59 1.85
CA ARG A 64 -7.04 9.62 0.63
C ARG A 64 -6.69 10.82 -0.25
N ASP A 65 -6.56 12.00 0.36
CA ASP A 65 -6.23 13.22 -0.37
C ASP A 65 -4.79 13.13 -0.95
N PHE A 66 -3.81 12.66 -0.17
CA PHE A 66 -2.44 12.44 -0.68
C PHE A 66 -2.35 11.40 -1.81
N PHE A 67 -3.13 10.31 -1.75
CA PHE A 67 -3.18 9.33 -2.85
C PHE A 67 -3.78 9.92 -4.13
N GLN A 68 -4.68 10.91 -4.00
CA GLN A 68 -5.29 11.60 -5.15
C GLN A 68 -4.37 12.65 -5.75
N ASP A 69 -3.60 13.35 -4.92
CA ASP A 69 -2.83 14.53 -5.32
C ASP A 69 -1.37 14.21 -5.70
N ALA A 70 -0.84 13.07 -5.28
CA ALA A 70 0.53 12.68 -5.57
C ALA A 70 0.68 12.09 -6.99
N ASP A 71 1.71 12.54 -7.72
CA ASP A 71 2.05 12.01 -9.05
C ASP A 71 2.49 10.53 -9.02
N SER A 72 3.00 10.07 -7.87
CA SER A 72 3.47 8.70 -7.64
C SER A 72 3.49 8.39 -6.15
N VAL A 73 3.31 7.12 -5.80
CA VAL A 73 3.35 6.66 -4.40
C VAL A 73 4.20 5.39 -4.31
N PHE A 74 5.00 5.30 -3.25
CA PHE A 74 5.84 4.15 -2.97
C PHE A 74 5.64 3.66 -1.53
N TRP A 75 5.92 2.38 -1.32
CA TRP A 75 5.89 1.74 -0.02
C TRP A 75 7.27 1.17 0.30
N ASP A 76 7.87 1.64 1.38
CA ASP A 76 9.06 1.01 1.97
C ASP A 76 8.60 -0.19 2.82
N THR A 77 8.79 -1.38 2.27
CA THR A 77 8.41 -2.66 2.88
C THR A 77 9.17 -3.00 4.16
N GLU A 78 10.36 -2.43 4.36
CA GLU A 78 11.17 -2.70 5.55
C GLU A 78 10.84 -1.75 6.69
N ARG A 79 10.59 -0.48 6.36
CA ARG A 79 10.29 0.57 7.35
C ARG A 79 8.81 0.79 7.57
N GLU A 80 7.97 0.21 6.72
CA GLU A 80 6.52 0.39 6.69
C GLU A 80 6.13 1.87 6.53
N VAL A 81 6.74 2.54 5.55
CA VAL A 81 6.55 3.97 5.29
C VAL A 81 5.97 4.21 3.89
N LEU A 82 4.89 5.00 3.82
CA LEU A 82 4.40 5.58 2.58
C LEU A 82 5.27 6.77 2.18
N ILE A 83 5.74 6.76 0.94
CA ILE A 83 6.54 7.83 0.35
C ILE A 83 5.75 8.40 -0.82
N PHE A 84 5.26 9.62 -0.65
CA PHE A 84 4.56 10.36 -1.69
C PHE A 84 5.58 11.10 -2.55
N GLY A 85 5.39 11.04 -3.86
CA GLY A 85 6.13 11.85 -4.81
C GLY A 85 5.72 13.31 -4.74
N LYS A 86 5.88 14.03 -5.86
CA LYS A 86 5.42 15.41 -5.95
C LYS A 86 3.89 15.45 -5.78
N ILE A 87 3.41 16.37 -4.94
CA ILE A 87 1.98 16.66 -4.71
C ILE A 87 1.62 17.90 -5.52
N GLN A 88 0.45 17.90 -6.17
CA GLN A 88 -0.03 19.00 -7.03
C GLN A 88 -1.03 19.91 -6.32
#